data_AF-A0AAX3J1D7-F1
#
_entry.id   AF-A0AAX3J1D7-F1
#
_cell.length_a   1.000
_cell.length_b   1.000
_cell.length_c   1.000
_cell.angle_alpha   90.00
_cell.angle_beta   90.00
_cell.angle_gamma   90.00
#
_symmetry.space_group_name_H-M   'P 1'
#
loop_
_entity.id
_entity.type
_entity.pdbx_description
1 polymer ?
#
loop_
_entity_poly.entity_id
_entity_poly.type
_entity_poly.pdbx_seq_one_letter_code
_entity_poly.pdbx_strand_id
1 'polypeptide(L)' 'MDIAVIGSNMVDLITYTNSLPKAGETLEAPDFCPWLWRKGG' A
#
# COMPACT_ATOMS: atom_id res chain seq x y z
N MET A 1 -6.31 -12.97 32.53
CA MET A 1 -4.88 -13.09 32.17
C MET A 1 -4.76 -12.27 30.92
N ASP A 2 -4.12 -11.11 31.03
CA ASP A 2 -4.28 -10.06 30.03
C ASP A 2 -2.93 -9.89 29.33
N ILE A 3 -2.91 -10.18 28.02
CA ILE A 3 -1.72 -10.07 27.20
C ILE A 3 -1.77 -8.71 26.51
N ALA A 4 -0.74 -7.90 26.74
CA ALA A 4 -0.55 -6.65 26.02
C ALA A 4 0.22 -6.92 24.72
N VAL A 5 -0.36 -6.54 23.58
CA VAL A 5 0.30 -6.60 22.28
C VAL A 5 0.94 -5.24 22.01
N ILE A 6 2.27 -5.22 21.90
CA ILE A 6 3.04 -4.06 21.45
C ILE A 6 3.63 -4.44 20.09
N GLY A 7 3.30 -3.66 19.07
CA GLY A 7 3.75 -3.89 17.70
C GLY A 7 3.77 -2.61 16.88
N SER A 8 4.36 -2.70 15.69
CA SER A 8 4.42 -1.61 14.74
C SER A 8 3.03 -1.25 14.22
N ASN A 9 2.72 0.04 14.16
CA ASN A 9 1.55 0.54 13.43
C ASN A 9 2.01 1.10 12.09
N MET A 10 2.06 0.25 11.06
CA MET A 10 2.47 0.64 9.71
C MET A 10 1.23 0.92 8.84
N VAL A 11 1.39 1.84 7.89
CA VAL A 11 0.40 2.12 6.85
C VAL A 11 0.93 1.56 5.55
N ASP A 12 0.21 0.59 4.97
CA ASP A 12 0.58 0.00 3.70
C ASP A 12 0.16 0.93 2.54
N LEU A 13 1.10 1.18 1.63
CA LEU A 13 0.88 1.90 0.39
C LEU A 13 1.04 0.93 -0.78
N ILE A 14 -0.08 0.55 -1.39
CA ILE A 14 -0.12 -0.45 -2.46
C ILE A 14 -0.61 0.21 -3.74
N THR A 15 0.06 -0.08 -4.85
CA THR A 15 -0.37 0.28 -6.21
C THR A 15 -0.36 -0.96 -7.08
N TYR A 16 -1.27 -1.02 -8.04
CA TYR A 16 -1.29 -2.07 -9.05
C TYR A 16 -0.51 -1.63 -10.28
N THR A 17 0.30 -2.54 -10.82
CA THR A 17 1.05 -2.33 -12.06
C THR A 17 0.95 -3.57 -12.94
N ASN A 18 1.04 -3.40 -14.27
CA ASN A 18 0.97 -4.51 -15.22
C ASN A 18 2.27 -5.34 -15.28
N SER A 19 3.36 -4.79 -14.74
CA SER A 19 4.67 -5.41 -14.71
C SER A 19 5.46 -4.94 -13.48
N LEU A 20 6.46 -5.73 -13.08
CA LEU A 20 7.41 -5.33 -12.08
C LEU A 20 8.44 -4.36 -12.69
N PRO A 21 8.81 -3.28 -11.99
CA PRO A 21 9.87 -2.38 -12.46
C PRO A 21 11.22 -3.11 -12.41
N LYS A 22 12.07 -2.83 -13.40
CA LYS A 22 13.48 -3.24 -13.37
C LYS A 22 14.27 -2.35 -12.43
N ALA A 23 15.44 -2.82 -12.00
CA ALA A 23 16.32 -2.02 -11.17
C ALA A 23 16.67 -0.69 -11.86
N GLY A 24 16.34 0.44 -11.22
CA GLY A 24 16.56 1.79 -11.75
C GLY A 24 15.49 2.32 -12.70
N GLU A 25 14.44 1.55 -12.98
CA GLU A 25 13.31 1.97 -13.82
C GLU A 25 12.23 2.69 -12.99
N THR A 26 11.69 3.77 -13.55
CA THR A 26 10.50 4.45 -13.00
C THR A 26 9.28 3.93 -13.75
N LEU A 27 8.34 3.31 -13.03
CA LEU A 27 7.07 2.86 -13.56
C LEU A 27 5.96 3.78 -13.06
N GLU A 28 5.05 4.17 -13.95
CA GLU A 28 3.86 4.92 -13.58
C GLU A 28 2.94 4.03 -12.72
N ALA A 29 2.45 4.59 -11.61
CA ALA A 29 1.50 3.96 -10.70
C ALA A 29 0.09 4.50 -11.02
N PRO A 30 -0.67 3.85 -11.92
CA PRO A 30 -1.89 4.42 -12.46
C PRO A 30 -3.00 4.59 -11.41
N ASP A 31 -3.06 3.69 -10.43
CA ASP A 31 -4.07 3.70 -9.37
C ASP A 31 -3.40 3.62 -7.99
N PHE A 32 -2.94 4.75 -7.47
CA PHE A 32 -2.48 4.86 -6.08
C PHE A 32 -3.67 5.05 -5.15
N CYS A 33 -4.02 4.02 -4.36
CA CYS A 33 -5.09 4.10 -3.37
C CYS A 33 -4.51 4.21 -1.95
N PRO A 34 -4.42 5.41 -1.36
CA PRO A 34 -4.40 5.51 0.09
C PRO A 34 -5.76 5.01 0.57
N TRP A 35 -5.77 3.94 1.36
CA TRP A 35 -6.91 3.11 1.79
C TRP A 35 -8.20 3.83 2.25
N LEU A 36 -8.21 5.16 2.36
CA LEU A 36 -9.35 5.99 2.82
C LEU A 36 -10.25 6.57 1.70
N TRP A 37 -9.95 6.43 0.40
CA TRP A 37 -10.68 7.21 -0.63
C TRP A 37 -11.68 6.45 -1.53
N ARG A 38 -11.67 5.12 -1.63
CA ARG A 38 -12.63 4.39 -2.50
C ARG A 38 -13.76 3.72 -1.73
N LYS A 39 -14.62 4.53 -1.13
CA LYS A 39 -15.95 4.10 -0.64
C LYS A 39 -17.02 4.89 -1.39
N GLY A 40 -17.42 4.36 -2.55
CA GLY A 40 -18.63 4.78 -3.28
C GLY A 40 -18.41 5.83 -4.37
N GLY A 41 -18.61 5.41 -5.61
CA GLY A 41 -18.70 6.19 -6.83
C GLY A 41 -19.02 5.22 -7.96
#